data_AF-A0A7W0JJU7-F1
#
_entry.id   AF-A0A7W0JJU7-F1
#
_cell.length_a   1.000
_cell.length_b   1.000
_cell.length_c   1.000
_cell.angle_alpha   90.00
_cell.angle_beta   90.00
_cell.angle_gamma   90.00
#
_symmetry.space_group_name_H-M   'P 1'
#
loop_
_entity.id
_entity.type
_entity.pdbx_description
1 polymer ?
#
loop_
_entity_poly.entity_id
_entity_poly.type
_entity_poly.pdbx_seq_one_letter_code
_entity_poly.pdbx_strand_id
1 'polypeptide(L)'
;MAEANNTGENQTNALDDRGTDNEAGLALLKRLRDEGFESDNEKFALVLGRPVAEVEAWMQGSEPPDDDIIMKARGIAAERGIEIE
;
A
#
# COMPACT_ATOMS: atom_id res chain seq x y z
N MET A 1 29.62 -17.39 28.14
CA MET A 1 28.83 -16.14 28.15
C MET A 1 29.42 -15.21 27.12
N ALA A 2 28.79 -15.14 25.96
CA ALA A 2 28.98 -14.08 24.96
C ALA A 2 27.80 -14.20 23.99
N GLU A 3 26.63 -13.78 24.47
CA GLU A 3 25.47 -13.49 23.66
C GLU A 3 25.60 -12.04 23.18
N ALA A 4 25.52 -11.85 21.87
CA ALA A 4 24.85 -10.72 21.21
C ALA A 4 25.30 -10.70 19.73
N ASN A 5 24.71 -11.58 18.92
CA ASN A 5 24.65 -11.34 17.48
C ASN A 5 23.65 -10.20 17.26
N ASN A 6 24.12 -8.96 17.46
CA ASN A 6 23.40 -7.77 17.02
C ASN A 6 23.66 -7.62 15.52
N THR A 7 23.01 -8.48 14.73
CA THR A 7 22.79 -8.22 13.31
C THR A 7 21.84 -7.03 13.25
N GLY A 8 22.40 -5.83 13.13
CA GLY A 8 21.68 -4.59 12.99
C GLY A 8 20.58 -4.78 11.94
N GLU A 9 19.37 -4.56 12.40
CA GLU A 9 18.12 -4.80 11.73
C GLU A 9 18.16 -4.24 10.31
N ASN A 10 18.14 -5.13 9.32
CA ASN A 10 17.61 -4.78 8.02
C ASN A 10 16.11 -4.53 8.26
N GLN A 11 15.76 -3.36 8.77
CA GLN A 11 14.40 -2.82 8.72
C GLN A 11 14.10 -2.62 7.24
N THR A 12 13.87 -3.72 6.53
CA THR A 12 13.15 -3.73 5.26
C THR A 12 11.92 -2.89 5.51
N ASN A 13 11.88 -1.75 4.82
CA ASN A 13 10.95 -0.64 4.93
C ASN A 13 9.51 -1.10 4.62
N ALA A 14 9.00 -1.97 5.49
CA ALA A 14 7.70 -2.60 5.39
C ALA A 14 6.66 -1.54 5.74
N LEU A 15 5.71 -1.38 4.84
CA LEU A 15 4.56 -0.52 4.94
C LEU A 15 3.47 -1.12 5.83
N ASP A 16 3.58 -2.37 6.27
CA ASP A 16 2.62 -2.94 7.22
C ASP A 16 3.20 -4.13 8.00
N ASP A 17 2.45 -4.60 9.00
CA ASP A 17 2.80 -5.76 9.83
C ASP A 17 2.93 -7.07 9.03
N ARG A 18 2.42 -7.14 7.80
CA ARG A 18 2.61 -8.30 6.90
C ARG A 18 3.92 -8.25 6.12
N GLY A 19 4.74 -7.20 6.30
CA GLY A 19 6.01 -7.06 5.60
C GLY A 19 5.88 -6.55 4.16
N THR A 20 4.77 -5.88 3.81
CA THR A 20 4.56 -5.34 2.45
C THR A 20 5.59 -4.25 2.17
N ASP A 21 6.46 -4.45 1.19
CA ASP A 21 7.39 -3.42 0.72
C ASP A 21 6.71 -2.40 -0.22
N ASN A 22 7.41 -1.33 -0.59
CA ASN A 22 6.87 -0.27 -1.45
C ASN A 22 6.34 -0.79 -2.79
N GLU A 23 7.03 -1.74 -3.43
CA GLU A 23 6.63 -2.28 -4.73
C GLU A 23 5.36 -3.11 -4.60
N ALA A 24 5.31 -3.98 -3.59
CA ALA A 24 4.13 -4.77 -3.25
C ALA A 24 2.93 -3.87 -2.87
N GLY A 25 3.17 -2.79 -2.11
CA GLY A 25 2.15 -1.82 -1.72
C GLY A 25 1.56 -1.08 -2.91
N LEU A 26 2.40 -0.64 -3.85
CA LEU A 26 1.95 -0.02 -5.10
C LEU A 26 1.15 -0.99 -5.98
N ALA A 27 1.60 -2.25 -6.10
CA ALA A 27 0.89 -3.27 -6.85
C ALA A 27 -0.50 -3.54 -6.25
N LEU A 28 -0.59 -3.59 -4.93
CA LEU A 28 -1.86 -3.73 -4.19
C LEU A 28 -2.80 -2.56 -4.46
N LEU A 29 -2.32 -1.32 -4.34
CA LEU A 29 -3.12 -0.13 -4.61
C LEU A 29 -3.62 -0.08 -6.05
N LYS A 30 -2.76 -0.42 -7.00
CA LYS A 30 -3.11 -0.46 -8.42
C LYS A 30 -4.20 -1.50 -8.69
N ARG A 31 -4.06 -2.70 -8.13
CA ARG A 31 -5.08 -3.76 -8.27
C ARG A 31 -6.41 -3.34 -7.66
N LEU A 32 -6.39 -2.78 -6.45
CA LEU A 32 -7.61 -2.30 -5.81
C LEU A 32 -8.29 -1.21 -6.63
N ARG A 33 -7.53 -0.25 -7.18
CA ARG A 33 -8.07 0.78 -8.08
C ARG A 33 -8.70 0.17 -9.32
N ASP A 34 -7.99 -0.75 -9.97
CA ASP A 34 -8.42 -1.31 -11.25
C ASP A 34 -9.67 -2.20 -11.08
N GLU A 35 -9.70 -3.05 -10.05
CA GLU A 35 -10.82 -3.98 -9.79
C GLU A 35 -11.98 -3.33 -9.02
N GLY A 36 -11.68 -2.41 -8.10
CA GLY A 36 -12.67 -1.82 -7.20
C GLY A 36 -13.20 -0.45 -7.63
N PHE A 37 -12.49 0.24 -8.51
CA PHE A 37 -12.76 1.64 -8.84
C PHE A 37 -12.68 1.94 -10.34
N GLU A 38 -12.82 0.93 -11.21
CA GLU A 38 -12.86 1.11 -12.66
C GLU A 38 -11.59 1.81 -13.22
N SER A 39 -10.45 1.63 -12.54
CA SER A 39 -9.19 2.35 -12.84
C SER A 39 -9.28 3.89 -12.69
N ASP A 40 -10.29 4.39 -11.99
CA ASP A 40 -10.55 5.83 -11.81
C ASP A 40 -9.81 6.36 -10.58
N ASN A 41 -8.79 7.20 -10.81
CA ASN A 41 -7.98 7.77 -9.74
C ASN A 41 -8.78 8.73 -8.85
N GLU A 42 -9.79 9.44 -9.38
CA GLU A 42 -10.59 10.38 -8.59
C GLU A 42 -11.50 9.63 -7.60
N LYS A 43 -12.18 8.57 -8.07
CA LYS A 43 -12.99 7.70 -7.20
C LYS A 43 -12.13 7.01 -6.14
N PHE A 44 -10.95 6.54 -6.54
CA PHE A 44 -10.05 5.88 -5.60
C PHE A 44 -9.52 6.84 -4.54
N ALA A 45 -9.09 8.04 -4.95
CA ALA A 45 -8.66 9.11 -4.06
C ALA A 45 -9.74 9.52 -3.05
N LEU A 46 -11.00 9.63 -3.51
CA LEU A 46 -12.15 9.95 -2.66
C LEU A 46 -12.35 8.92 -1.53
N VAL A 47 -12.23 7.62 -1.83
CA VAL A 47 -12.41 6.57 -0.81
C VAL A 47 -11.21 6.46 0.12
N LEU A 48 -9.99 6.69 -0.38
CA LEU A 48 -8.80 6.76 0.48
C LEU A 48 -8.82 8.00 1.38
N GLY A 49 -9.54 9.06 0.98
CA GLY A 49 -9.52 10.36 1.65
C GLY A 49 -8.18 11.08 1.42
N ARG A 50 -7.69 11.00 0.18
CA ARG A 50 -6.39 11.53 -0.25
C ARG A 50 -6.58 12.37 -1.51
N PRO A 51 -5.70 13.35 -1.78
CA PRO A 51 -5.77 14.10 -3.01
C PRO A 51 -5.42 13.19 -4.21
N VAL A 52 -6.05 13.46 -5.36
CA VAL A 52 -5.81 12.70 -6.58
C VAL A 52 -4.35 12.74 -7.02
N ALA A 53 -3.64 13.85 -6.77
CA ALA A 53 -2.23 14.00 -7.11
C ALA A 53 -1.33 13.00 -6.37
N GLU A 54 -1.61 12.69 -5.09
CA GLU A 54 -0.89 11.66 -4.34
C GLU A 54 -1.17 10.28 -4.93
N VAL A 55 -2.43 9.99 -5.24
CA VAL A 55 -2.80 8.73 -5.91
C VAL A 55 -2.09 8.60 -7.26
N GLU A 56 -2.03 9.66 -8.05
CA GLU A 56 -1.30 9.67 -9.32
C GLU A 56 0.20 9.43 -9.12
N ALA A 57 0.81 10.03 -8.11
CA ALA A 57 2.22 9.81 -7.78
C ALA A 57 2.49 8.35 -7.43
N TRP A 58 1.61 7.70 -6.65
CA TRP A 58 1.70 6.27 -6.36
C TRP A 58 1.53 5.43 -7.64
N MET A 59 0.52 5.73 -8.47
CA MET A 59 0.26 4.98 -9.71
C MET A 59 1.40 5.11 -10.74
N GLN A 60 2.17 6.20 -10.67
CA GLN A 60 3.36 6.44 -11.47
C GLN A 60 4.64 5.84 -10.84
N GLY A 61 4.58 5.40 -9.58
CA GLY A 61 5.75 4.97 -8.81
C GLY A 61 6.71 6.10 -8.47
N SER A 62 6.24 7.36 -8.57
CA SER A 62 7.02 8.56 -8.27
C SER A 62 7.17 8.76 -6.76
N GLU A 63 6.20 8.29 -5.97
CA GLU A 63 6.22 8.34 -4.51
C GLU A 63 5.81 6.98 -3.92
N PRO A 64 6.43 6.56 -2.79
CA PRO A 64 5.98 5.39 -2.06
C PRO A 64 4.64 5.69 -1.36
N PRO A 65 3.76 4.69 -1.23
CA PRO A 65 2.55 4.84 -0.44
C PRO A 65 2.85 4.76 1.05
N ASP A 66 2.04 5.43 1.86
CA ASP A 66 2.14 5.34 3.32
C ASP A 66 1.61 4.00 3.84
N ASP A 67 2.11 3.59 5.01
CA ASP A 67 1.67 2.41 5.75
C ASP A 67 0.18 2.41 6.05
N ASP A 68 -0.34 3.55 6.52
CA ASP A 68 -1.77 3.77 6.77
C ASP A 68 -2.64 3.54 5.52
N ILE A 69 -2.10 3.88 4.34
CA ILE A 69 -2.81 3.73 3.07
C ILE A 69 -2.89 2.27 2.66
N ILE A 70 -1.84 1.49 2.89
CA ILE A 70 -1.86 0.04 2.65
C ILE A 70 -2.87 -0.64 3.57
N MET A 71 -2.87 -0.30 4.86
CA MET A 71 -3.86 -0.86 5.81
C MET A 71 -5.29 -0.50 5.42
N LYS A 72 -5.55 0.75 5.02
CA LYS A 72 -6.87 1.19 4.57
C LYS A 72 -7.30 0.51 3.27
N ALA A 73 -6.40 0.41 2.29
CA ALA A 73 -6.68 -0.25 1.02
C ALA A 73 -7.10 -1.72 1.23
N ARG A 74 -6.42 -2.43 2.12
CA ARG A 74 -6.80 -3.80 2.52
C ARG A 74 -8.21 -3.86 3.13
N GLY A 75 -8.54 -2.92 4.01
CA GLY A 75 -9.89 -2.81 4.57
C GLY A 75 -10.96 -2.63 3.48
N ILE A 76 -10.75 -1.65 2.58
CA ILE A 76 -11.67 -1.36 1.47
C ILE A 76 -11.83 -2.57 0.53
N ALA A 77 -10.73 -3.26 0.22
CA ALA A 77 -10.78 -4.43 -0.63
C ALA A 77 -11.58 -5.56 0.01
N ALA A 78 -11.38 -5.80 1.32
CA ALA A 78 -12.15 -6.78 2.07
C ALA A 78 -13.65 -6.44 2.11
N GLU A 79 -14.01 -5.16 2.32
CA GLU A 79 -15.40 -4.70 2.29
C GLU A 79 -16.06 -4.86 0.91
N ARG A 80 -15.27 -4.77 -0.16
CA ARG A 80 -15.74 -4.92 -1.55
C ARG A 80 -15.64 -6.35 -2.09
N GLY A 81 -15.06 -7.29 -1.33
CA GLY A 81 -14.82 -8.65 -1.78
C GLY A 81 -13.76 -8.77 -2.88
N ILE A 82 -12.78 -7.87 -2.91
CA ILE A 82 -11.69 -7.85 -3.87
C ILE A 82 -10.47 -8.53 -3.24
N GLU A 83 -9.97 -9.59 -3.86
CA GLU A 83 -8.76 -10.28 -3.44
C GLU A 83 -7.52 -9.53 -3.97
N ILE A 84 -6.82 -8.86 -3.06
CA ILE A 84 -5.58 -8.12 -3.34
C ILE A 84 -4.38 -8.78 -2.63
N GLU A 85 -4.19 -10.08 -2.87
CA GLU A 85 -3.01 -10.87 -2.46
C GLU A 85 -2.59 -11.82 -3.58
#